data_AF-A0A2N6A7P0-F1
#
_entry.id   AF-A0A2N6A7P0-F1
#
_cell.length_a   1.000
_cell.length_b   1.000
_cell.length_c   1.000
_cell.angle_alpha   90.00
_cell.angle_beta   90.00
_cell.angle_gamma   90.00
#
_symmetry.space_group_name_H-M   'P 1'
#
loop_
_entity.id
_entity.type
_entity.pdbx_description
1 polymer ?
#
loop_
_entity_poly.entity_id
_entity_poly.type
_entity_poly.pdbx_seq_one_letter_code
_entity_poly.pdbx_strand_id
1 'polypeptide(L)'
;MIKFEEIKIKYKENLLLFAEKFEIKKGEKIFLTGSSGQGKTLFLRYLGGFLDFFPELEKEGLVFLKDEKKDYQTYCDNNFDSFYIGQDA
;
A
#
# COMPACT_ATOMS: atom_id res chain seq x y z
N MET A 1 -7.10 -7.24 11.35
CA MET A 1 -7.53 -6.02 10.65
C MET A 1 -6.27 -5.26 10.28
N ILE A 2 -6.25 -4.71 9.08
CA ILE A 2 -5.24 -3.75 8.65
C ILE A 2 -5.96 -2.48 8.23
N LYS A 3 -5.44 -1.33 8.64
CA LYS A 3 -6.01 -0.02 8.32
C LYS A 3 -4.89 0.91 7.92
N PHE A 4 -5.14 1.71 6.91
CA PHE A 4 -4.25 2.68 6.31
C PHE A 4 -4.92 4.06 6.43
N GLU A 5 -4.17 5.05 6.88
CA GLU A 5 -4.61 6.44 6.98
C GLU A 5 -3.60 7.38 6.32
N GLU A 6 -4.13 8.27 5.48
CA GLU A 6 -3.40 9.30 4.74
C GLU A 6 -2.16 8.77 3.99
N ILE A 7 -2.28 7.61 3.34
CA ILE A 7 -1.18 7.04 2.56
C ILE A 7 -0.93 7.91 1.34
N LYS A 8 0.30 8.43 1.24
CA LYS A 8 0.77 9.20 0.10
C LYS A 8 2.03 8.55 -0.45
N ILE A 9 2.03 8.33 -1.76
CA ILE A 9 3.21 7.88 -2.50
C ILE A 9 3.53 8.95 -3.53
N LYS A 10 4.74 9.49 -3.47
CA LYS A 10 5.18 10.57 -4.35
C LYS A 10 6.44 10.17 -5.11
N TYR A 11 6.56 10.68 -6.33
CA TYR A 11 7.81 10.72 -7.06
C TYR A 11 8.20 12.17 -7.28
N LYS A 12 9.24 12.62 -6.55
CA LYS A 12 9.57 14.05 -6.43
C LYS A 12 8.32 14.80 -5.95
N GLU A 13 7.91 15.87 -6.64
CA GLU A 13 6.73 16.66 -6.28
C GLU A 13 5.40 16.06 -6.76
N ASN A 14 5.43 14.96 -7.52
CA ASN A 14 4.21 14.38 -8.09
C ASN A 14 3.59 13.34 -7.15
N LEU A 15 2.35 13.59 -6.74
CA LEU A 15 1.54 12.62 -6.01
C LEU A 15 1.05 11.52 -6.97
N LEU A 16 1.57 10.31 -6.81
CA LEU A 16 1.22 9.16 -7.63
C LEU A 16 0.02 8.40 -7.07
N LEU A 17 -0.07 8.34 -5.74
CA LEU A 17 -1.15 7.64 -5.06
C LEU A 17 -1.51 8.38 -3.77
N PHE A 18 -2.81 8.51 -3.54
CA PHE A 18 -3.36 8.97 -2.28
C PHE A 18 -4.52 8.08 -1.86
N ALA A 19 -4.42 7.54 -0.65
CA ALA A 19 -5.52 6.86 0.02
C ALA A 19 -5.76 7.52 1.37
N GLU A 20 -6.84 8.30 1.47
CA GLU A 20 -7.22 9.01 2.68
C GLU A 20 -7.46 8.05 3.84
N LYS A 21 -8.26 7.00 3.60
CA LYS A 21 -8.52 5.95 4.58
C LYS A 21 -8.93 4.67 3.87
N PHE A 22 -8.29 3.56 4.25
CA PHE A 22 -8.62 2.24 3.74
C PHE A 22 -8.49 1.18 4.83
N GLU A 23 -9.41 0.24 4.91
CA GLU A 23 -9.43 -0.79 5.95
C GLU A 23 -9.80 -2.14 5.35
N ILE A 24 -9.11 -3.19 5.80
CA ILE A 24 -9.43 -4.58 5.49
C ILE A 24 -9.56 -5.36 6.80
N LYS A 25 -10.74 -5.96 6.99
CA LYS A 25 -11.04 -6.81 8.13
C LYS A 25 -10.57 -8.24 7.88
N LYS A 26 -10.41 -9.02 8.96
CA LYS A 26 -9.99 -10.42 8.85
C LYS A 26 -11.07 -11.21 8.09
N GLY A 27 -10.67 -11.87 7.00
CA GLY A 27 -11.58 -12.66 6.15
C GLY A 27 -12.33 -11.84 5.09
N GLU A 28 -12.16 -10.51 5.08
CA GLU A 28 -12.75 -9.66 4.07
C GLU A 28 -12.06 -9.85 2.71
N LYS A 29 -12.86 -9.86 1.65
CA LYS A 29 -12.39 -9.90 0.26
C LYS A 29 -12.74 -8.56 -0.38
N ILE A 30 -11.73 -7.91 -0.91
CA ILE A 30 -11.82 -6.60 -1.56
C ILE A 30 -11.53 -6.75 -3.04
N PHE A 31 -12.28 -6.02 -3.86
CA PHE A 31 -12.05 -5.94 -5.30
C PHE A 31 -11.69 -4.50 -5.67
N LEU A 32 -10.46 -4.31 -6.16
CA LEU A 32 -9.99 -3.03 -6.64
C LEU A 32 -10.25 -2.91 -8.14
N THR A 33 -11.08 -1.95 -8.52
CA THR A 33 -11.45 -1.69 -9.92
C THR A 33 -11.07 -0.27 -10.36
N GLY A 34 -11.05 -0.03 -11.67
CA GLY A 34 -10.72 1.25 -12.28
C GLY A 34 -10.05 1.10 -13.65
N SER A 35 -9.93 2.20 -14.39
CA SER A 35 -9.32 2.22 -15.73
C SER A 35 -7.84 1.79 -15.73
N SER A 36 -7.33 1.35 -16.88
CA SER A 36 -5.90 1.09 -17.07
C SER A 36 -5.08 2.35 -16.74
N GLY A 37 -3.88 2.18 -16.19
CA GLY A 37 -2.98 3.29 -15.82
C GLY A 37 -3.32 4.02 -14.50
N GLN A 38 -4.46 3.75 -13.85
CA GLN A 38 -4.87 4.44 -12.61
C GLN A 38 -4.13 3.97 -11.33
N GLY A 39 -2.97 3.31 -11.47
CA GLY A 39 -2.17 2.91 -10.32
C GLY A 39 -2.67 1.71 -9.51
N LYS A 40 -3.60 0.89 -10.02
CA LYS A 40 -4.10 -0.31 -9.31
C LYS A 40 -2.99 -1.29 -8.90
N THR A 41 -2.10 -1.62 -9.83
CA THR A 41 -0.95 -2.49 -9.57
C THR A 41 0.02 -1.86 -8.58
N LEU A 42 0.24 -0.54 -8.68
CA LEU A 42 1.05 0.22 -7.72
C LEU A 42 0.43 0.11 -6.32
N PHE A 43 -0.86 0.40 -6.18
CA PHE A 43 -1.57 0.31 -4.91
C PHE A 43 -1.46 -1.08 -4.28
N LEU A 44 -1.72 -2.15 -5.03
CA LEU A 44 -1.69 -3.52 -4.49
C LEU A 44 -0.29 -3.95 -4.02
N ARG A 45 0.76 -3.58 -4.76
CA ARG A 45 2.14 -3.89 -4.37
C ARG A 45 2.54 -3.16 -3.10
N TYR A 46 2.24 -1.87 -3.04
CA TYR A 46 2.54 -1.01 -1.90
C TYR A 46 1.68 -1.36 -0.67
N LEU A 47 0.44 -1.79 -0.87
CA LEU A 47 -0.40 -2.32 0.20
C LEU A 47 0.16 -3.62 0.80
N GLY A 48 0.82 -4.44 -0.02
CA GLY A 48 1.47 -5.69 0.42
C GLY A 48 2.87 -5.52 0.98
N GLY A 49 3.44 -4.30 0.96
CA GLY A 49 4.82 -4.02 1.38
C GLY A 49 5.90 -4.31 0.33
N PHE A 50 5.53 -4.61 -0.92
CA PHE A 50 6.47 -4.98 -1.98
C PHE A 50 7.07 -3.73 -2.65
N LEU A 51 8.12 -3.18 -2.02
CA LEU A 51 8.68 -1.86 -2.37
C LEU A 51 9.90 -1.86 -3.30
N ASP A 52 10.52 -3.01 -3.56
CA ASP A 52 11.82 -3.09 -4.25
C ASP A 52 11.80 -2.58 -5.71
N PHE A 53 10.63 -2.21 -6.23
CA PHE A 53 10.49 -1.75 -7.61
C PHE A 53 10.83 -0.27 -7.82
N PHE A 54 10.64 0.59 -6.81
CA PHE A 54 10.86 2.04 -6.94
C PHE A 54 11.36 2.64 -5.62
N PRO A 55 12.66 2.46 -5.29
CA PRO A 55 13.25 2.95 -4.03
C PRO A 55 13.17 4.48 -3.90
N GLU A 56 13.14 5.20 -5.02
CA GLU A 56 13.07 6.66 -5.09
C GLU A 56 11.70 7.27 -4.75
N LEU A 57 10.68 6.45 -4.48
CA LEU A 57 9.38 6.97 -4.04
C LEU A 57 9.39 7.35 -2.56
N GLU A 58 8.94 8.57 -2.29
CA GLU A 58 8.63 9.05 -0.96
C GLU A 58 7.29 8.47 -0.51
N LYS A 59 7.26 7.98 0.73
CA LYS A 59 6.14 7.21 1.29
C LYS A 59 5.77 7.80 2.63
N GLU A 60 4.53 8.23 2.77
CA GLU A 60 4.01 8.85 3.98
C GLU A 60 2.67 8.21 4.35
N GLY A 61 2.33 8.31 5.63
CA GLY A 61 1.04 7.88 6.17
C GLY A 61 1.20 6.91 7.33
N LEU A 62 0.07 6.40 7.81
CA LEU A 62 -0.01 5.56 9.00
C LEU A 62 -0.65 4.22 8.68
N VAL A 63 -0.09 3.16 9.24
CA VAL A 63 -0.66 1.82 9.20
C VAL A 63 -0.97 1.35 10.60
N PHE A 64 -2.16 0.77 10.75
CA PHE A 64 -2.60 0.13 11.97
C PHE A 64 -2.77 -1.36 11.66
N LEU A 65 -1.93 -2.18 12.26
CA LEU A 65 -1.99 -3.63 12.14
C LEU A 65 -2.33 -4.21 13.50
N LYS A 66 -3.52 -4.81 13.62
CA LYS A 66 -4.08 -5.20 14.93
C LYS A 66 -4.14 -3.96 15.85
N ASP A 67 -3.36 -3.96 16.94
CA ASP A 67 -3.29 -2.89 17.93
C ASP A 67 -2.00 -2.04 17.80
N GLU A 68 -1.15 -2.32 16.82
CA GLU A 68 0.09 -1.58 16.57
C GLU A 68 -0.12 -0.47 15.54
N LYS A 69 0.35 0.74 15.87
CA LYS A 69 0.48 1.87 14.95
C LYS A 69 1.91 1.96 14.44
N LYS A 70 2.09 2.10 13.13
CA LYS A 70 3.39 2.28 12.45
C LYS A 70 3.29 3.38 11.40
N ASP A 71 4.39 4.07 11.14
CA ASP A 71 4.50 4.87 9.92
C ASP A 71 4.57 3.94 8.70
N TYR A 72 4.14 4.45 7.55
CA TYR A 72 4.01 3.63 6.35
C TYR A 72 5.35 3.13 5.81
N GLN A 73 6.42 3.91 5.96
CA GLN A 73 7.76 3.50 5.55
C GLN A 73 8.24 2.31 6.39
N THR A 74 8.16 2.41 7.72
CA THR A 74 8.47 1.31 8.64
C THR A 74 7.58 0.10 8.42
N TYR A 75 6.28 0.28 8.12
CA TYR A 75 5.43 -0.83 7.71
C TYR A 75 6.09 -1.57 6.54
N CYS A 76 6.38 -0.86 5.46
CA CYS A 76 6.93 -1.49 4.27
C CYS A 76 8.33 -2.11 4.44
N ASP A 77 9.16 -1.58 5.35
CA ASP A 77 10.49 -2.15 5.63
C ASP A 77 10.42 -3.49 6.38
N ASN A 78 9.27 -3.81 6.97
CA ASN A 78 9.05 -5.08 7.66
C ASN A 78 8.31 -6.06 6.74
N ASN A 79 8.98 -7.15 6.38
CA ASN A 79 8.34 -8.25 5.65
C ASN A 79 7.18 -8.82 6.48
N PHE A 80 5.95 -8.59 6.03
CA PHE A 80 4.77 -9.24 6.59
C PHE A 80 4.55 -10.60 5.94
N ASP A 81 3.74 -11.45 6.58
CA ASP A 81 3.17 -12.65 5.97
C ASP A 81 2.16 -12.24 4.86
N SER A 82 2.68 -11.70 3.76
CA SER A 82 1.94 -11.31 2.56
C SER A 82 2.47 -12.10 1.36
N PHE A 83 1.56 -12.43 0.45
CA PHE A 83 1.89 -13.06 -0.83
C PHE A 83 1.26 -12.23 -1.94
N TYR A 84 2.05 -11.92 -2.97
CA TYR A 84 1.61 -11.14 -4.12
C TYR A 84 1.76 -11.96 -5.39
N ILE A 85 0.67 -12.08 -6.14
CA ILE A 85 0.65 -12.65 -7.49
C ILE A 85 0.50 -11.47 -8.45
N GLY A 86 1.49 -11.31 -9.33
CA GLY A 86 1.50 -10.28 -10.35
C GLY A 86 0.59 -10.62 -11.54
N GLN A 87 0.33 -9.61 -12.38
CA GLN A 87 -0.37 -9.81 -13.65
C GLN A 87 0.44 -10.69 -14.62
N ASP A 88 1.77 -10.62 -14.52
CA ASP A 88 2.72 -11.32 -15.41
C ASP A 88 3.21 -12.66 -14.80
N ALA A 89 2.57 -13.13 -13.71
CA ALA A 89 2.94 -14.35 -12.98
C ALA A 89 2.28 -15.61 -13.54
#